data_AF-A0A914P6M8-F1
#
_entry.id   AF-A0A914P6M8-F1
#
_cell.length_a   1.000
_cell.length_b   1.000
_cell.length_c   1.000
_cell.angle_alpha   90.00
_cell.angle_beta   90.00
_cell.angle_gamma   90.00
#
_symmetry.space_group_name_H-M   'P 1'
#
loop_
_entity.id
_entity.type
_entity.pdbx_description
1 polymer ?
#
loop_
_entity_poly.entity_id
_entity_poly.type
_entity_poly.pdbx_seq_one_letter_code
_entity_poly.pdbx_strand_id
1 'polypeptide(L)'
;MSLTLNIWIDLLKKLQDFILLLLHGKLITIEKGVSILADSFTIQMDESIWGPDAKEFNPDRFLPENSENRHPMAWLPFGTGPRICPGKNLALHEAKAVLIFLLRKFKFQFCDETKTDIITNTITNFKELKMKVVPRL
;
A
#
# COMPACT_ATOMS: atom_id res chain seq x y z
N MET A 1 25.24 26.42 41.86
CA MET A 1 25.80 26.11 40.52
C MET A 1 25.14 24.88 39.84
N SER A 2 23.99 24.39 40.34
CA SER A 2 23.29 23.20 39.81
C SER A 2 21.95 23.50 39.13
N LEU A 3 21.25 24.58 39.53
CA LEU A 3 19.94 24.92 38.97
C LEU A 3 19.98 25.28 37.48
N THR A 4 21.01 26.01 37.03
CA THR A 4 21.15 26.39 35.61
C THR A 4 21.47 25.19 34.73
N LEU A 5 22.32 24.27 35.20
CA LEU A 5 22.68 23.05 34.48
C LEU A 5 21.45 22.14 34.27
N ASN A 6 20.60 22.01 35.29
CA ASN A 6 19.36 21.23 35.19
C ASN A 6 18.36 21.85 34.21
N ILE A 7 18.21 23.18 34.20
CA ILE A 7 17.37 23.89 33.23
C ILE A 7 17.87 23.66 31.80
N TRP A 8 19.18 23.71 31.58
CA TRP A 8 19.78 23.43 30.26
C TRP A 8 19.63 21.96 29.85
N ILE A 9 19.77 21.01 30.77
CA ILE A 9 19.53 19.58 30.50
C ILE A 9 18.05 19.32 30.17
N ASP A 10 17.11 19.96 30.87
CA ASP A 10 15.68 19.83 30.59
C ASP A 10 15.27 20.52 29.28
N LEU A 11 15.91 21.64 28.92
CA LEU A 11 15.78 22.27 27.60
C LEU A 11 16.35 21.39 26.49
N LEU A 12 17.50 20.76 26.69
CA LEU A 12 18.10 19.82 25.74
C LEU A 12 17.25 18.56 25.58
N LYS A 13 16.67 18.03 26.65
CA LYS A 13 15.70 16.92 26.59
C LYS A 13 14.43 17.31 25.82
N LYS A 14 13.88 18.50 26.08
CA LYS A 14 12.73 19.04 25.32
C LYS A 14 13.03 19.22 23.84
N LEU A 15 14.27 19.53 23.47
CA LEU A 15 14.74 19.61 22.08
C LEU A 15 14.89 18.25 21.39
N GLN A 16 14.94 17.17 22.16
CA GLN A 16 15.16 15.80 21.69
C GLN A 16 13.86 14.99 21.57
N ASP A 17 12.75 15.50 22.11
CA ASP A 17 11.46 14.81 22.20
C ASP A 17 10.48 15.15 21.06
N PHE A 18 10.95 15.80 19.98
CA PHE A 18 10.11 16.07 18.81
C PHE A 18 10.76 15.65 17.49
N ILE A 19 9.96 15.05 16.61
CA ILE A 19 10.30 14.85 15.21
C ILE A 19 9.69 16.00 14.43
N LEU A 20 10.51 16.72 13.65
CA LEU A 20 10.03 17.67 12.66
C LEU A 20 9.74 16.92 11.36
N LEU A 21 8.47 16.84 10.97
CA LEU A 21 8.07 16.37 9.66
C LEU A 21 7.75 17.56 8.75
N LEU A 22 8.30 17.55 7.54
CA LEU A 22 7.87 18.45 6.48
C LEU A 22 6.72 17.79 5.73
N LEU A 23 5.50 18.28 5.92
CA LEU A 23 4.31 17.84 5.20
C LEU A 23 3.75 19.02 4.43
N HIS A 24 3.66 18.92 3.10
CA HIS A 24 3.17 19.97 2.21
C HIS A 24 3.87 21.34 2.41
N GLY A 25 5.19 21.33 2.64
CA GLY A 25 5.96 22.55 2.87
C GLY A 25 5.80 23.17 4.27
N LYS A 26 5.04 22.52 5.17
CA LYS A 26 4.86 22.95 6.55
C LYS A 26 5.67 22.05 7.50
N LEU A 27 6.44 22.69 8.37
CA LEU A 27 7.09 22.01 9.50
C LEU A 27 6.05 21.69 10.55
N ILE A 28 5.88 20.41 10.85
CA ILE A 28 5.00 19.90 11.89
C ILE A 28 5.86 19.29 12.98
N THR A 29 5.62 19.72 14.21
CA THR A 29 6.26 19.17 15.42
C THR A 29 5.41 18.01 15.92
N ILE A 30 6.01 16.83 16.05
CA ILE A 30 5.34 15.64 16.57
C ILE A 30 5.91 15.33 17.94
N GLU A 31 5.04 15.34 18.95
CA GLU A 31 5.42 15.03 20.33
C GLU A 31 5.78 13.55 20.48
N LYS A 32 6.73 13.28 21.37
CA LYS A 32 7.10 11.91 21.74
C LYS A 32 5.91 11.12 22.25
N GLY A 33 5.83 9.87 21.80
CA GLY A 33 4.73 8.96 22.14
C GLY A 33 3.53 9.06 21.19
N VAL A 34 3.53 10.00 20.24
CA VAL A 34 2.52 10.04 19.17
C VAL A 34 2.80 8.95 18.15
N SER A 35 1.78 8.13 17.88
CA SER A 35 1.80 7.13 16.82
C SER A 35 1.49 7.79 15.46
N ILE A 36 2.31 7.50 14.46
CA ILE A 36 2.10 7.94 13.08
C ILE A 36 1.74 6.71 12.24
N LEU A 37 0.65 6.83 11.48
CA LEU A 37 0.23 5.83 10.51
C LEU A 37 0.46 6.37 9.10
N ALA A 38 1.14 5.58 8.27
CA ALA A 38 1.13 5.80 6.83
C ALA A 38 -0.13 5.15 6.25
N ASP A 39 -1.07 5.96 5.77
CA ASP A 39 -2.30 5.48 5.15
C ASP A 39 -2.06 5.09 3.68
N SER A 40 -1.53 3.89 3.48
CA SER A 40 -1.29 3.35 2.14
C SER A 40 -2.58 3.08 1.36
N PHE A 41 -3.73 2.93 2.03
CA PHE A 41 -5.00 2.70 1.34
C PHE A 41 -5.44 3.97 0.62
N THR A 42 -5.47 5.10 1.32
CA THR A 42 -5.87 6.38 0.73
C THR A 42 -4.92 6.80 -0.40
N ILE A 43 -3.59 6.62 -0.23
CA ILE A 43 -2.61 6.93 -1.29
C ILE A 43 -2.86 6.12 -2.56
N GLN A 44 -3.23 4.84 -2.42
CA GLN A 44 -3.44 3.94 -3.56
C GLN A 44 -4.81 4.12 -4.23
N MET A 45 -5.71 4.90 -3.63
CA MET A 45 -7.05 5.22 -4.14
C MET A 45 -7.20 6.71 -4.48
N ASP A 46 -6.14 7.49 -4.37
CA ASP A 46 -6.14 8.93 -4.61
C ASP A 46 -6.25 9.23 -6.11
N GLU A 47 -7.36 9.84 -6.51
CA GLU A 47 -7.66 10.20 -7.90
C GLU A 47 -6.66 11.21 -8.48
N SER A 48 -6.00 12.02 -7.64
CA SER A 48 -4.94 12.93 -8.07
C SER A 48 -3.64 12.22 -8.47
N ILE A 49 -3.45 10.98 -8.00
CA ILE A 49 -2.28 10.15 -8.28
C ILE A 49 -2.60 9.08 -9.35
N TRP A 50 -3.79 8.47 -9.24
CA TRP A 50 -4.17 7.27 -10.00
C TRP A 50 -5.19 7.53 -11.13
N GLY A 51 -5.71 8.76 -11.23
CA GLY A 51 -6.72 9.17 -12.20
C GLY A 51 -8.16 9.05 -11.68
N PRO A 52 -9.16 9.54 -12.44
CA PRO A 52 -10.57 9.55 -12.03
C PRO A 52 -11.15 8.15 -11.80
N ASP A 53 -10.54 7.14 -12.42
CA ASP A 53 -10.88 5.73 -12.32
C ASP A 53 -10.01 4.98 -11.27
N ALA A 54 -9.42 5.68 -10.30
CA ALA A 54 -8.54 5.09 -9.26
C ALA A 54 -9.17 3.89 -8.51
N LYS A 55 -10.50 3.86 -8.40
CA LYS A 55 -11.26 2.80 -7.73
C LYS A 55 -11.56 1.60 -8.64
N GLU A 56 -11.20 1.69 -9.91
CA GLU A 56 -11.41 0.63 -10.90
C GLU A 56 -10.15 -0.22 -11.09
N PHE A 57 -10.36 -1.52 -11.26
CA PHE A 57 -9.29 -2.45 -11.60
C PHE A 57 -8.84 -2.23 -13.06
N ASN A 58 -7.70 -1.57 -13.22
CA ASN A 58 -7.08 -1.33 -14.52
C ASN A 58 -5.59 -1.76 -14.47
N PRO A 59 -5.22 -2.93 -15.03
CA PRO A 59 -3.85 -3.41 -15.02
C PRO A 59 -2.92 -2.56 -15.91
N ASP A 60 -3.45 -1.90 -16.93
CA ASP A 60 -2.67 -1.12 -17.88
C ASP A 60 -2.05 0.13 -17.25
N ARG A 61 -2.52 0.55 -16.06
CA ARG A 61 -1.87 1.59 -15.24
C ARG A 61 -0.41 1.27 -14.91
N PHE A 62 -0.02 0.00 -14.94
CA PHE A 62 1.34 -0.42 -14.60
C PHE A 62 2.23 -0.63 -15.83
N LEU A 63 1.74 -0.30 -17.03
CA LEU A 63 2.58 -0.23 -18.22
C LEU A 63 3.59 0.91 -18.08
N PRO A 64 4.80 0.80 -18.67
CA PRO A 64 5.85 1.82 -18.58
C PRO A 64 5.34 3.24 -18.90
N GLU A 65 4.65 3.39 -20.02
CA GLU A 65 4.11 4.67 -20.51
C GLU A 65 3.12 5.34 -19.53
N ASN A 66 2.45 4.54 -18.68
CA ASN A 66 1.45 5.01 -17.72
C ASN A 66 2.00 5.16 -16.28
N SER A 67 3.24 4.73 -16.03
CA SER A 67 3.82 4.67 -14.69
C SER A 67 5.15 5.40 -14.53
N GLU A 68 5.85 5.76 -15.61
CA GLU A 68 7.15 6.46 -15.58
C GLU A 68 7.14 7.73 -14.73
N ASN A 69 6.08 8.53 -14.80
CA ASN A 69 5.98 9.81 -14.06
C ASN A 69 5.38 9.64 -12.65
N ARG A 70 5.04 8.41 -12.22
CA ARG A 70 4.39 8.18 -10.93
C ARG A 70 5.41 8.27 -9.80
N HIS A 71 5.05 8.99 -8.75
CA HIS A 71 5.89 9.07 -7.55
C HIS A 71 6.17 7.66 -6.98
N PRO A 72 7.42 7.30 -6.61
CA PRO A 72 7.76 5.95 -6.15
C PRO A 72 6.97 5.46 -4.93
N MET A 73 6.49 6.39 -4.09
CA MET A 73 5.66 6.11 -2.92
C MET A 73 4.15 6.13 -3.20
N ALA A 74 3.71 6.21 -4.45
CA ALA A 74 2.30 6.09 -4.81
C ALA A 74 1.78 4.66 -4.65
N TRP A 75 2.65 3.65 -4.84
CA TRP A 75 2.30 2.24 -4.76
C TRP A 75 3.05 1.57 -3.61
N LEU A 76 2.34 1.38 -2.49
CA LEU A 76 2.92 0.92 -1.22
C LEU A 76 2.28 -0.36 -0.65
N PRO A 77 1.92 -1.39 -1.45
CA PRO A 77 1.27 -2.58 -0.90
C PRO A 77 2.19 -3.44 -0.02
N PHE A 78 3.51 -3.23 -0.12
CA PHE A 78 4.53 -3.89 0.68
C PHE A 78 5.25 -2.93 1.64
N GLY A 79 4.78 -1.69 1.76
CA GLY A 79 5.49 -0.60 2.43
C GLY A 79 6.72 -0.11 1.64
N THR A 80 7.57 0.65 2.31
CA THR A 80 8.81 1.21 1.75
C THR A 80 9.88 1.39 2.83
N GLY A 81 11.10 1.76 2.43
CA GLY A 81 12.22 2.02 3.33
C GLY A 81 12.74 0.78 4.06
N PRO A 82 13.42 0.95 5.22
CA PRO A 82 14.09 -0.14 5.92
C PRO A 82 13.14 -1.17 6.54
N ARG A 83 11.83 -0.87 6.59
CA ARG A 83 10.78 -1.75 7.12
C ARG A 83 9.87 -2.28 6.01
N ILE A 84 10.31 -2.23 4.75
CA ILE A 84 9.60 -2.86 3.63
C ILE A 84 9.41 -4.35 3.90
N CYS A 85 8.28 -4.91 3.45
CA CYS A 85 7.96 -6.32 3.62
C CYS A 85 9.10 -7.20 3.06
N PRO A 86 9.72 -8.06 3.88
CA PRO A 86 10.81 -8.93 3.43
C PRO A 86 10.33 -9.96 2.39
N GLY A 87 9.04 -10.29 2.39
CA GLY A 87 8.41 -11.21 1.45
C GLY A 87 8.00 -10.59 0.10
N LYS A 88 8.25 -9.30 -0.15
CA LYS A 88 7.80 -8.60 -1.38
C LYS A 88 8.13 -9.37 -2.65
N ASN A 89 9.39 -9.78 -2.81
CA ASN A 89 9.84 -10.45 -4.03
C ASN A 89 9.22 -11.84 -4.16
N LEU A 90 9.20 -12.61 -3.06
CA LEU A 90 8.58 -13.94 -3.04
C LEU A 90 7.10 -13.86 -3.43
N ALA A 91 6.33 -12.97 -2.80
CA ALA A 91 4.92 -12.79 -3.08
C ALA A 91 4.65 -12.44 -4.56
N LEU A 92 5.44 -11.53 -5.13
CA LEU A 92 5.29 -11.16 -6.55
C LEU A 92 5.67 -12.32 -7.49
N HIS A 93 6.69 -13.12 -7.16
CA HIS A 93 7.06 -14.28 -7.96
C HIS A 93 6.01 -15.39 -7.89
N GLU A 94 5.53 -15.72 -6.69
CA GLU A 94 4.49 -16.73 -6.49
C GLU A 94 3.18 -16.32 -7.16
N ALA A 95 2.73 -15.07 -6.99
CA ALA A 95 1.52 -14.57 -7.64
C ALA A 95 1.58 -14.72 -9.16
N LYS A 96 2.72 -14.36 -9.78
CA LYS A 96 2.94 -14.55 -11.22
C LYS A 96 2.96 -16.02 -11.61
N ALA A 97 3.67 -16.87 -10.86
CA ALA A 97 3.78 -18.30 -11.16
C ALA A 97 2.42 -18.99 -11.09
N VAL A 98 1.64 -18.73 -10.04
CA VAL A 98 0.28 -19.25 -9.86
C VAL A 98 -0.64 -18.74 -10.97
N LEU A 99 -0.63 -17.44 -11.27
CA LEU A 99 -1.45 -16.88 -12.35
C LEU A 99 -1.14 -17.53 -13.71
N ILE A 100 0.15 -17.66 -14.05
CA ILE A 100 0.59 -18.34 -15.27
C ILE A 100 0.13 -19.80 -15.29
N PHE A 101 0.31 -20.53 -14.18
CA PHE A 101 -0.13 -21.92 -14.08
C PHE A 101 -1.64 -22.06 -14.32
N LEU A 102 -2.43 -21.24 -13.61
CA LEU A 102 -3.89 -21.24 -13.73
C LEU A 102 -4.33 -20.92 -15.17
N LEU A 103 -3.79 -19.86 -15.77
CA LEU A 103 -4.13 -19.46 -17.14
C LEU A 103 -3.64 -20.47 -18.19
N ARG A 104 -2.52 -21.17 -17.98
CA ARG A 104 -2.03 -22.16 -18.95
C ARG A 104 -2.81 -23.48 -18.88
N LYS A 105 -3.23 -23.90 -17.68
CA LYS A 105 -3.80 -25.22 -17.44
C LYS A 105 -5.32 -25.25 -17.39
N PHE A 106 -5.98 -24.13 -17.17
CA PHE A 106 -7.43 -24.07 -17.00
C PHE A 106 -8.05 -22.92 -17.78
N LYS A 107 -9.32 -23.09 -18.18
CA LYS A 107 -10.22 -22.00 -18.59
C LYS A 107 -11.23 -21.79 -17.46
N PHE A 108 -11.51 -20.53 -17.17
CA PHE A 108 -12.49 -20.11 -16.18
C PHE A 108 -13.74 -19.62 -16.90
N GLN A 109 -14.92 -20.06 -16.43
CA GLN A 109 -16.22 -19.70 -16.96
C GLN A 109 -17.12 -19.25 -15.82
N PHE A 110 -17.97 -18.27 -16.08
CA PHE A 110 -19.04 -17.91 -15.15
C PHE A 110 -20.11 -19.02 -15.10
N CYS A 111 -20.73 -19.16 -13.94
CA CYS A 111 -21.92 -19.99 -13.71
C CYS A 111 -23.06 -19.09 -13.20
N ASP A 112 -24.27 -19.63 -13.12
CA ASP A 112 -25.46 -18.86 -12.73
C ASP A 112 -25.33 -18.26 -11.32
N GLU A 113 -24.53 -18.89 -10.45
CA GLU A 113 -24.24 -18.43 -9.09
C GLU A 113 -23.07 -17.45 -8.98
N THR A 114 -22.39 -17.12 -10.09
CA THR A 114 -21.29 -16.15 -10.08
C THR A 114 -21.83 -14.76 -9.78
N LYS A 115 -21.50 -14.23 -8.60
CA LYS A 115 -21.77 -12.83 -8.24
C LYS A 115 -20.58 -11.96 -8.66
N THR A 116 -20.81 -10.97 -9.52
CA THR A 116 -19.76 -10.05 -10.01
C THR A 116 -19.58 -8.81 -9.14
N ASP A 117 -20.59 -8.46 -8.34
CA ASP A 117 -20.55 -7.31 -7.43
C ASP A 117 -19.83 -7.65 -6.12
N ILE A 118 -18.57 -8.08 -6.24
CA ILE A 118 -17.70 -8.37 -5.11
C ILE A 118 -16.86 -7.13 -4.83
N ILE A 119 -17.36 -6.30 -3.90
CA ILE A 119 -16.56 -5.22 -3.33
C ILE A 119 -15.81 -5.80 -2.13
N THR A 120 -14.54 -6.15 -2.31
CA THR A 120 -13.62 -6.50 -1.23
C THR A 120 -12.73 -5.30 -0.93
N ASN A 121 -13.14 -4.49 0.05
CA ASN A 121 -12.32 -3.36 0.51
C ASN A 121 -11.11 -3.80 1.34
N THR A 122 -11.04 -5.07 1.72
CA THR A 122 -9.92 -5.66 2.45
C THR A 122 -9.64 -7.09 2.01
N ILE A 123 -8.37 -7.48 2.04
CA ILE A 123 -7.88 -8.86 1.88
C ILE A 123 -8.30 -9.80 3.03
N THR A 124 -9.22 -9.39 3.91
CA THR A 124 -9.67 -10.19 5.05
C THR A 124 -11.14 -10.58 4.97
N ASN A 125 -11.90 -9.99 4.06
CA ASN A 125 -13.33 -10.26 3.89
C ASN A 125 -13.63 -10.72 2.46
N PHE A 126 -13.04 -11.84 2.05
CA PHE A 126 -13.29 -12.42 0.74
C PHE A 126 -14.69 -13.03 0.70
N LYS A 127 -15.52 -12.53 -0.23
CA LYS A 127 -16.73 -13.24 -0.63
C LYS A 127 -16.36 -14.29 -1.67
N GLU A 128 -16.94 -15.48 -1.53
CA GLU A 128 -16.69 -16.58 -2.45
C GLU A 128 -17.14 -16.21 -3.87
N LEU A 129 -16.23 -16.27 -4.84
CA LEU A 129 -16.52 -16.11 -6.26
C LEU A 129 -16.63 -17.50 -6.88
N LYS A 130 -17.87 -17.98 -7.06
CA LYS A 130 -18.14 -19.26 -7.71
C LYS A 130 -17.84 -19.15 -9.20
N MET A 131 -17.01 -20.06 -9.71
CA MET A 131 -16.67 -20.16 -11.13
C MET A 131 -16.57 -21.62 -11.55
N LYS A 132 -16.92 -21.89 -12.81
CA LYS A 132 -16.66 -23.18 -13.44
C LYS A 132 -15.23 -23.20 -13.99
N VAL A 133 -14.44 -24.19 -13.57
CA VAL A 133 -13.05 -24.36 -14.00
C VAL A 133 -12.96 -25.61 -14.88
N VAL A 134 -12.47 -25.46 -16.12
CA VAL A 134 -12.30 -26.57 -17.05
C VAL A 134 -10.83 -26.70 -17.47
N PRO A 135 -10.25 -27.91 -17.56
CA PRO A 135 -8.90 -28.09 -18.07
C PRO A 135 -8.74 -27.49 -19.47
N ARG A 136 -7.60 -26.83 -19.71
CA ARG A 136 -7.19 -26.32 -21.01
C ARG A 136 -6.39 -27.43 -21.70
N LEU A 137 -7.02 -28.08 -22.67
CA LEU A 137 -6.39 -29.05 -23.58
C LEU A 137 -5.38 -28.34 -24.50
#